data_AF-A0A351WLQ8-F1
#
_entry.id   AF-A0A351WLQ8-F1
#
_cell.length_a   1.000
_cell.length_b   1.000
_cell.length_c   1.000
_cell.angle_alpha   90.00
_cell.angle_beta   90.00
_cell.angle_gamma   90.00
#
_symmetry.space_group_name_H-M   'P 1'
#
loop_
_entity.id
_entity.type
_entity.pdbx_description
1 polymer ?
#
loop_
_entity_poly.entity_id
_entity_poly.type
_entity_poly.pdbx_seq_one_letter_code
_entity_poly.pdbx_strand_id
1 'polypeptide(L)'
;MQWVAFDTSLLMADFPTDLRPLFEAWVNQFPEKAGRLAQIIDRIRSEFRDAILTNPENTLVSDEIALPESCIRSAETMVFYNLMMEMGLSIKDEAQESMTRAEIFLRQISYKHFRTSGGSADERAPHYTVPDSTKERALS
;
A
#
# COMPACT_ATOMS: atom_id res chain seq x y z
N MET A 1 13.62 1.08 6.25
CA MET A 1 12.25 1.08 5.72
C MET A 1 11.29 0.84 6.87
N GLN A 2 10.28 1.69 7.04
CA GLN A 2 9.30 1.55 8.12
C GLN A 2 8.18 0.57 7.71
N TRP A 3 7.76 -0.24 8.68
CA TRP A 3 6.62 -1.14 8.57
C TRP A 3 5.53 -0.64 9.52
N VAL A 4 4.31 -0.55 9.03
CA VAL A 4 3.17 0.05 9.73
C VAL A 4 2.08 -1.00 9.86
N ALA A 5 1.49 -1.11 11.05
CA ALA A 5 0.34 -1.98 11.30
C ALA A 5 -0.84 -1.52 10.43
N PHE A 6 -1.25 -2.36 9.47
CA PHE A 6 -2.38 -2.12 8.59
C PHE A 6 -3.60 -2.87 9.14
N ASP A 7 -4.31 -2.20 10.04
CA ASP A 7 -5.44 -2.71 10.79
C ASP A 7 -6.66 -1.78 10.74
N THR A 8 -7.74 -2.15 11.42
CA THR A 8 -8.95 -1.33 11.47
C THR A 8 -8.72 0.01 12.17
N SER A 9 -7.81 0.07 13.14
CA SER A 9 -7.50 1.30 13.89
C SER A 9 -6.89 2.36 12.99
N LEU A 10 -5.89 1.96 12.16
CA LEU A 10 -5.29 2.83 11.16
C LEU A 10 -6.34 3.32 10.16
N LEU A 11 -7.10 2.40 9.56
CA LEU A 11 -8.12 2.74 8.56
C LEU A 11 -9.21 3.65 9.12
N MET A 12 -9.57 3.48 10.39
CA MET A 12 -10.54 4.36 11.08
C MET A 12 -9.96 5.75 11.38
N ALA A 13 -8.65 5.86 11.61
CA ALA A 13 -7.99 7.16 11.74
C ALA A 13 -8.02 7.91 10.40
N ASP A 14 -7.68 7.23 9.30
CA ASP A 14 -7.56 7.80 7.95
C ASP A 14 -8.87 7.78 7.15
N PHE A 15 -9.97 7.37 7.79
CA PHE A 15 -11.26 7.20 7.12
C PHE A 15 -11.75 8.53 6.53
N PRO A 16 -12.08 8.60 5.23
CA PRO A 16 -12.56 9.81 4.59
C PRO A 16 -13.78 10.40 5.30
N THR A 17 -13.75 11.70 5.58
CA THR A 17 -14.78 12.40 6.36
C THR A 17 -16.20 12.17 5.82
N ASP A 18 -16.36 12.18 4.50
CA ASP A 18 -17.65 12.01 3.84
C ASP A 18 -18.14 10.55 3.83
N LEU A 19 -17.20 9.58 3.91
CA LEU A 19 -17.52 8.16 3.85
C LEU A 19 -17.89 7.61 5.24
N ARG A 20 -17.29 8.14 6.31
CA ARG A 20 -17.48 7.65 7.69
C ARG A 20 -18.94 7.59 8.13
N PRO A 21 -19.75 8.67 8.01
CA PRO A 21 -21.14 8.61 8.42
C PRO A 21 -21.96 7.62 7.57
N LEU A 22 -21.62 7.44 6.29
CA LEU A 22 -22.27 6.46 5.43
C LEU A 22 -21.98 5.03 5.89
N PHE A 23 -20.73 4.75 6.26
CA PHE A 23 -20.34 3.44 6.76
C PHE A 23 -21.03 3.12 8.10
N GLU A 24 -21.05 4.07 9.03
CA GLU A 24 -21.74 3.91 10.32
C GLU A 24 -23.25 3.66 10.12
N ALA A 25 -23.91 4.42 9.24
CA ALA A 25 -25.31 4.20 8.90
C ALA A 25 -25.54 2.83 8.27
N TRP A 26 -24.64 2.39 7.38
CA TRP A 26 -24.71 1.08 6.73
C TRP A 26 -24.55 -0.07 7.75
N VAL A 27 -23.59 0.02 8.67
CA VAL A 27 -23.41 -0.99 9.74
C VAL A 27 -24.60 -1.02 10.69
N ASN A 28 -25.20 0.13 11.01
CA ASN A 28 -26.42 0.18 11.83
C ASN A 28 -27.61 -0.47 11.12
N GLN A 29 -27.70 -0.32 9.79
CA GLN A 29 -28.74 -0.96 9.00
C GLN A 29 -28.50 -2.47 8.82
N PHE A 30 -27.25 -2.89 8.73
CA PHE A 30 -26.83 -4.28 8.52
C PHE A 30 -25.82 -4.72 9.59
N PRO A 31 -26.26 -5.00 10.83
CA PRO A 31 -25.36 -5.33 11.94
C PRO A 31 -24.45 -6.54 11.67
N GLU A 32 -24.90 -7.49 10.86
CA GLU A 32 -24.12 -8.65 10.41
C GLU A 32 -22.89 -8.26 9.56
N LYS A 33 -22.84 -7.02 9.07
CA LYS A 33 -21.74 -6.47 8.26
C LYS A 33 -20.69 -5.73 9.08
N ALA A 34 -20.85 -5.58 10.39
CA ALA A 34 -19.90 -4.86 11.25
C ALA A 34 -18.45 -5.35 11.12
N GLY A 35 -18.24 -6.65 10.84
CA GLY A 35 -16.92 -7.24 10.62
C GLY A 35 -16.37 -7.11 9.20
N ARG A 36 -17.10 -6.53 8.24
CA ARG A 36 -16.68 -6.53 6.83
C ARG A 36 -15.45 -5.70 6.56
N LEU A 37 -15.29 -4.55 7.22
CA LEU A 37 -14.09 -3.73 7.04
C LEU A 37 -12.83 -4.51 7.40
N ALA A 38 -12.81 -5.18 8.55
CA ALA A 38 -11.67 -5.99 8.97
C ALA A 38 -11.35 -7.10 7.95
N GLN A 39 -12.38 -7.75 7.40
CA GLN A 39 -12.19 -8.79 6.37
C GLN A 39 -11.63 -8.24 5.06
N ILE A 40 -12.06 -7.05 4.63
CA ILE A 40 -11.50 -6.37 3.45
C ILE A 40 -10.04 -6.01 3.71
N ILE A 41 -9.72 -5.46 4.89
CA ILE A 41 -8.35 -5.15 5.30
C ILE A 41 -7.47 -6.39 5.26
N ASP A 42 -7.92 -7.49 5.86
CA ASP A 42 -7.16 -8.75 5.91
C ASP A 42 -6.86 -9.28 4.50
N ARG A 43 -7.87 -9.29 3.62
CA ARG A 43 -7.70 -9.73 2.23
C ARG A 43 -6.68 -8.86 1.47
N ILE A 44 -6.85 -7.54 1.50
CA ILE A 44 -5.94 -6.63 0.80
C ILE A 44 -4.53 -6.73 1.38
N ARG A 45 -4.40 -6.83 2.71
CA ARG A 45 -3.10 -7.01 3.36
C ARG A 45 -2.40 -8.27 2.89
N SER A 46 -3.11 -9.40 2.83
CA SER A 46 -2.56 -10.65 2.31
C SER A 46 -2.08 -10.50 0.87
N GLU A 47 -2.87 -9.89 -0.01
CA GLU A 47 -2.48 -9.66 -1.42
C GLU A 47 -1.16 -8.86 -1.53
N PHE A 48 -1.01 -7.81 -0.72
CA PHE A 48 0.23 -7.03 -0.69
C PHE A 48 1.42 -7.84 -0.18
N ARG A 49 1.24 -8.62 0.89
CA ARG A 49 2.32 -9.46 1.45
C ARG A 49 2.75 -10.55 0.48
N ASP A 50 1.79 -11.18 -0.20
CA ASP A 50 2.06 -12.18 -1.23
C ASP A 50 2.80 -11.57 -2.44
N ALA A 51 2.41 -10.37 -2.86
CA ALA A 51 3.11 -9.65 -3.92
C ALA A 51 4.55 -9.29 -3.54
N ILE A 52 4.82 -8.94 -2.28
CA ILE A 52 6.18 -8.68 -1.78
C ILE A 52 7.03 -9.95 -1.85
N LEU A 53 6.48 -11.08 -1.42
CA LEU A 53 7.17 -12.38 -1.41
C LEU A 53 7.41 -12.98 -2.80
N THR A 54 6.74 -12.46 -3.84
CA THR A 54 6.99 -12.87 -5.23
C THR A 54 8.44 -12.60 -5.66
N ASN A 55 9.09 -11.57 -5.07
CA ASN A 55 10.53 -11.36 -5.25
C ASN A 55 11.29 -12.10 -4.13
N PRO A 56 12.14 -13.09 -4.47
CA PRO A 56 12.85 -13.90 -3.47
C PRO A 56 13.90 -13.11 -2.67
N GLU A 57 14.30 -11.92 -3.11
CA GLU A 57 15.20 -11.04 -2.36
C GLU A 57 14.52 -10.26 -1.23
N ASN A 58 13.18 -10.30 -1.19
CA ASN A 58 12.39 -9.61 -0.18
C ASN A 58 12.22 -10.46 1.08
N THR A 59 12.13 -9.77 2.20
CA THR A 59 11.88 -10.37 3.51
C THR A 59 10.75 -9.62 4.18
N LEU A 60 9.75 -10.32 4.69
CA LEU A 60 8.69 -9.74 5.50
C LEU A 60 9.15 -9.56 6.95
N VAL A 61 8.53 -8.61 7.67
CA VAL A 61 8.57 -8.61 9.13
C VAL A 61 7.71 -9.73 9.70
N SER A 62 8.05 -10.17 10.91
CA SER A 62 7.32 -11.21 11.64
C SER A 62 5.88 -10.81 11.97
N ASP A 63 5.62 -9.51 12.09
CA ASP A 63 4.27 -9.01 12.29
C ASP A 63 3.44 -9.17 11.01
N GLU A 64 2.43 -10.04 11.06
CA GLU A 64 1.55 -10.35 9.93
C GLU A 64 0.60 -9.22 9.58
N ILE A 65 0.32 -8.31 10.53
CA ILE A 65 -0.55 -7.17 10.27
C ILE A 65 0.20 -5.99 9.62
N ALA A 66 1.53 -6.06 9.54
CA ALA A 66 2.33 -4.97 9.05
C ALA A 66 2.50 -4.98 7.52
N LEU A 67 2.48 -3.78 6.93
CA LEU A 67 2.86 -3.51 5.54
C LEU A 67 3.98 -2.46 5.50
N PRO A 68 4.82 -2.42 4.44
CA PRO A 68 5.73 -1.31 4.22
C PRO A 68 4.97 0.00 4.12
N GLU A 69 5.48 1.07 4.74
CA GLU A 69 4.84 2.40 4.74
C GLU A 69 4.49 2.88 3.32
N SER A 70 5.37 2.60 2.34
CA SER A 70 5.15 2.95 0.93
C SER A 70 3.92 2.30 0.28
N CYS A 71 3.40 1.22 0.87
CA CYS A 71 2.25 0.48 0.37
C CYS A 71 0.93 0.96 0.96
N ILE A 72 0.96 1.67 2.10
CA ILE A 72 -0.22 1.99 2.91
C ILE A 72 -1.26 2.76 2.09
N ARG A 73 -0.85 3.82 1.39
CA ARG A 73 -1.78 4.66 0.63
C ARG A 73 -2.54 3.89 -0.47
N SER A 74 -1.85 2.98 -1.16
CA SER A 74 -2.46 2.14 -2.18
C SER A 74 -3.39 1.10 -1.56
N ALA A 75 -2.98 0.47 -0.46
CA ALA A 75 -3.81 -0.50 0.26
C ALA A 75 -5.10 0.14 0.81
N GLU A 76 -5.02 1.32 1.43
CA GLU A 76 -6.18 2.12 1.87
C GLU A 76 -7.15 2.40 0.72
N THR A 77 -6.61 2.83 -0.42
CA THR A 77 -7.43 3.14 -1.60
C THR A 77 -8.23 1.91 -2.03
N MET A 78 -7.59 0.74 -2.06
CA MET A 78 -8.25 -0.52 -2.39
C MET A 78 -9.30 -0.92 -1.34
N VAL A 79 -9.00 -0.73 -0.04
CA VAL A 79 -9.96 -1.00 1.05
C VAL A 79 -11.20 -0.12 0.92
N PHE A 80 -11.03 1.20 0.83
CA PHE A 80 -12.16 2.13 0.72
C PHE A 80 -12.96 1.92 -0.55
N TYR A 81 -12.29 1.64 -1.68
CA TYR A 81 -12.97 1.33 -2.92
C TYR A 81 -13.86 0.08 -2.81
N ASN A 82 -13.33 -1.01 -2.25
CA ASN A 82 -14.10 -2.24 -2.02
C ASN A 82 -15.26 -2.02 -1.04
N LEU A 83 -15.04 -1.22 0.01
CA LEU A 83 -16.09 -0.88 0.96
C LEU A 83 -17.22 -0.07 0.30
N MET A 84 -16.89 0.94 -0.50
CA MET A 84 -17.89 1.72 -1.25
C MET A 84 -18.73 0.84 -2.18
N MET A 85 -18.12 -0.14 -2.85
CA MET A 85 -18.83 -1.13 -3.66
C MET A 85 -19.78 -2.00 -2.81
N GLU A 86 -19.32 -2.52 -1.66
CA GLU A 86 -20.18 -3.33 -0.78
C GLU A 86 -21.36 -2.55 -0.21
N MET A 87 -21.16 -1.26 0.06
CA MET A 87 -22.22 -0.35 0.51
C MET A 87 -23.18 0.08 -0.61
N GLY A 88 -22.88 -0.25 -1.87
CA GLY A 88 -23.68 0.17 -3.03
C GLY A 88 -23.62 1.66 -3.33
N LEU A 89 -22.53 2.33 -2.94
CA LEU A 89 -22.35 3.76 -3.21
C LEU A 89 -21.98 3.98 -4.69
N SER A 90 -22.43 5.11 -5.24
CA SER A 90 -22.02 5.53 -6.57
C SER A 90 -20.54 5.91 -6.57
N ILE A 91 -19.76 5.26 -7.42
CA ILE A 91 -18.32 5.47 -7.54
C ILE A 91 -18.09 6.50 -8.63
N LYS A 92 -17.41 7.60 -8.26
CA LYS A 92 -17.00 8.65 -9.21
C LYS A 92 -15.77 8.20 -10.00
N ASP A 93 -15.58 8.79 -11.18
CA ASP A 93 -14.46 8.48 -12.07
C ASP A 93 -13.10 8.64 -11.37
N GLU A 94 -12.92 9.64 -10.51
CA GLU A 94 -11.66 9.88 -9.79
C GLU A 94 -11.32 8.76 -8.79
N ALA A 95 -12.35 8.15 -8.18
CA ALA A 95 -12.17 7.02 -7.29
C ALA A 95 -11.78 5.76 -8.08
N GLN A 96 -12.36 5.57 -9.26
CA GLN A 96 -12.02 4.47 -10.16
C GLN A 96 -10.60 4.60 -10.73
N GLU A 97 -10.17 5.81 -11.09
CA GLU A 97 -8.79 6.07 -11.47
C GLU A 97 -7.82 5.81 -10.32
N SER A 98 -8.17 6.21 -9.11
CA SER A 98 -7.34 5.98 -7.92
C SER A 98 -7.20 4.49 -7.62
N MET A 99 -8.28 3.72 -7.75
CA MET A 99 -8.24 2.26 -7.67
C MET A 99 -7.32 1.67 -8.74
N THR A 100 -7.45 2.12 -9.99
CA THR A 100 -6.59 1.66 -11.10
C THR A 100 -5.11 1.91 -10.79
N ARG A 101 -4.76 3.10 -10.29
CA ARG A 101 -3.38 3.43 -9.86
C ARG A 101 -2.91 2.54 -8.71
N ALA A 102 -3.78 2.24 -7.74
CA ALA A 102 -3.45 1.36 -6.63
C ALA A 102 -3.18 -0.09 -7.08
N GLU A 103 -3.98 -0.61 -8.01
CA GLU A 103 -3.73 -1.94 -8.57
C GLU A 103 -2.45 -2.01 -9.42
N ILE A 104 -2.16 -0.97 -10.21
CA ILE A 104 -0.89 -0.87 -10.95
C ILE A 104 0.28 -0.90 -9.96
N PHE A 105 0.18 -0.15 -8.86
CA PHE A 105 1.19 -0.16 -7.81
C PHE A 105 1.38 -1.57 -7.22
N LEU A 106 0.29 -2.26 -6.86
CA LEU A 106 0.33 -3.64 -6.35
C LEU A 106 1.07 -4.58 -7.31
N ARG A 107 0.78 -4.50 -8.61
CA ARG A 107 1.48 -5.30 -9.64
C ARG A 107 2.96 -4.94 -9.78
N GLN A 108 3.34 -3.72 -9.43
CA GLN A 108 4.75 -3.26 -9.47
C GLN A 108 5.56 -3.67 -8.23
N ILE A 109 4.92 -4.14 -7.16
CA ILE A 109 5.59 -4.51 -5.91
C ILE A 109 6.66 -5.59 -6.12
N SER A 110 6.42 -6.54 -7.03
CA SER A 110 7.39 -7.61 -7.33
C SER A 110 8.72 -7.10 -7.88
N TYR A 111 8.76 -5.87 -8.44
CA TYR A 111 9.98 -5.26 -8.96
C TYR A 111 10.69 -4.36 -7.92
N LYS A 112 10.17 -4.29 -6.70
CA LYS A 112 10.74 -3.48 -5.61
C LYS A 112 11.46 -4.37 -4.60
N HIS A 113 12.39 -3.75 -3.86
CA HIS A 113 13.16 -4.40 -2.80
C HIS A 113 12.64 -3.96 -1.43
N PHE A 114 12.20 -4.93 -0.62
CA PHE A 114 11.67 -4.77 0.72
C PHE A 114 12.52 -5.64 1.66
N ARG A 115 13.54 -5.06 2.29
CA ARG A 115 14.41 -5.76 3.26
C ARG A 115 14.14 -5.27 4.68
N THR A 116 14.00 -6.20 5.62
CA THR A 116 13.96 -5.87 7.04
C THR A 116 15.40 -5.72 7.53
N SER A 117 15.67 -4.71 8.36
CA SER A 117 17.01 -4.46 8.89
C SER A 117 17.36 -5.52 9.94
N GLY A 118 17.80 -6.69 9.46
CA GLY A 118 18.31 -7.80 10.26
C GLY A 118 19.53 -8.49 9.64
N GLY A 119 19.98 -8.04 8.47
CA GLY A 119 21.23 -8.46 7.83
C GLY A 119 22.12 -7.23 7.62
N SER A 120 23.41 -7.38 7.91
CA SER A 120 24.43 -6.32 7.81
C SER A 120 24.23 -5.44 6.58
N ALA A 121 24.12 -4.14 6.82
CA ALA A 121 24.09 -3.13 5.79
C ALA A 121 25.45 -3.11 5.06
N ASP A 122 25.58 -3.93 4.04
CA ASP A 122 26.66 -3.82 3.07
C ASP A 122 26.04 -3.76 1.67
N GLU A 123 25.38 -2.64 1.40
CA GLU A 123 24.93 -2.30 0.05
C GLU A 123 25.38 -0.86 -0.19
N ARG A 124 26.64 -0.74 -0.66
CA ARG A 124 27.19 0.50 -1.19
C ARG A 124 26.19 1.08 -2.18
N ALA A 125 25.74 2.31 -1.93
CA ALA A 125 24.97 3.06 -2.92
C ALA A 125 25.74 3.10 -4.25
N PRO A 126 25.06 3.00 -5.41
CA PRO A 126 25.72 3.10 -6.70
C PRO A 126 26.39 4.47 -6.82
N HIS A 127 27.72 4.49 -6.74
CA HIS A 127 28.51 5.68 -7.00
C HIS A 127 28.57 5.91 -8.51
N TYR A 128 27.84 6.91 -9.00
CA TYR A 128 28.04 7.39 -10.36
C TYR A 128 29.38 8.11 -10.42
N THR A 129 30.37 7.50 -11.07
CA THR A 129 31.63 8.17 -11.38
C THR A 129 31.48 8.80 -12.75
N VAL A 130 31.48 10.13 -12.80
CA VAL A 130 31.40 10.88 -14.07
C VAL A 130 32.65 10.56 -14.89
N PRO A 131 32.53 10.08 -16.15
CA PRO A 131 33.68 9.88 -17.02
C PRO A 131 34.37 11.22 -17.31
N ASP A 132 35.71 11.26 -17.15
CA ASP A 132 36.54 12.48 -17.33
C ASP A 132 36.45 13.10 -18.74
N SER A 133 35.93 12.36 -19.74
CA SER A 133 35.73 12.84 -21.11
C SER A 133 34.75 14.01 -21.25
N THR A 134 34.05 14.39 -20.17
CA THR A 134 33.08 15.49 -20.18
C THR A 134 33.69 16.83 -19.73
N LYS A 135 34.89 16.83 -19.12
CA LYS A 135 35.51 18.07 -18.60
C LYS A 135 36.20 18.92 -19.68
N GLU A 136 36.60 18.33 -20.81
CA GLU A 136 37.36 19.05 -21.85
C GLU A 136 36.49 19.82 -22.85
N ARG A 137 35.16 19.60 -22.89
CA ARG A 137 34.28 20.27 -23.85
C ARG A 137 33.73 21.62 -23.42
N ALA A 138 34.04 22.09 -22.21
CA ALA A 138 33.52 23.37 -21.69
C ALA A 138 34.47 24.56 -21.87
N LEU A 139 35.67 24.35 -22.41
CA LEU A 139 36.66 25.40 -22.66
C LEU A 139 37.34 25.17 -24.01
N SER A 140 36.65 25.47 -25.11
CA SER A 140 37.24 25.68 -26.45
C SER A 140 36.36 26.63 -27.24
#